data_AF-A0A7T3VZM8-F1
#
_entry.id   AF-A0A7T3VZM8-F1
#
_cell.length_a   1.000
_cell.length_b   1.000
_cell.length_c   1.000
_cell.angle_alpha   90.00
_cell.angle_beta   90.00
_cell.angle_gamma   90.00
#
_symmetry.space_group_name_H-M   'P 1'
#
loop_
_entity.id
_entity.type
_entity.pdbx_description
1 polymer ?
#
loop_
_entity_poly.entity_id
_entity_poly.type
_entity_poly.pdbx_seq_one_letter_code
_entity_poly.pdbx_strand_id
1 'polypeptide(L)'
;MKIRKTRSDNRTVYKYQSVDGSVCILTAGHDGVSELDIKKLHSLDDSEVNRNNNNLRPKRTKVEKKMIEEWKQEFIKKFKERHGYEPNEQDVNYFVEEVFPRNYNLSIDSQLIDFDKSKIGLLTSEEATEDFYWSDRMQEAMDKLTDKQKEVISLVFVDGLKQNEVAEKLGISAPAVNKHLSKAKDIIKNNL
;
A
#
# COMPACT_ATOMS: atom_id res chain seq x y z
N MET A 1 7.77 -10.34 10.17
CA MET A 1 7.57 -9.03 9.51
C MET A 1 8.54 -8.91 8.34
N LYS A 2 8.04 -8.81 7.10
CA LYS A 2 8.91 -8.61 5.91
C LYS A 2 9.27 -7.12 5.79
N ILE A 3 10.55 -6.82 5.60
CA ILE A 3 11.09 -5.44 5.47
C ILE A 3 11.61 -5.20 4.04
N ARG A 4 11.86 -6.28 3.29
CA ARG A 4 12.38 -6.25 1.92
C ARG A 4 11.41 -6.92 0.97
N LYS A 5 11.25 -6.29 -0.19
CA LYS A 5 10.48 -6.80 -1.31
C LYS A 5 11.17 -8.01 -1.93
N THR A 6 10.38 -8.87 -2.57
CA THR A 6 10.93 -9.92 -3.44
C THR A 6 11.67 -9.26 -4.59
N ARG A 7 12.92 -9.68 -4.85
CA ARG A 7 13.72 -9.19 -5.97
C ARG A 7 12.99 -9.46 -7.29
N SER A 8 13.11 -8.56 -8.27
CA SER A 8 12.40 -8.62 -9.55
C SER A 8 12.67 -9.91 -10.33
N ASP A 9 13.90 -10.40 -10.30
CA ASP A 9 14.35 -11.66 -10.90
C ASP A 9 13.63 -12.90 -10.33
N ASN A 10 13.05 -12.81 -9.14
CA ASN A 10 12.34 -13.89 -8.47
C ASN A 10 10.81 -13.73 -8.49
N ARG A 11 10.26 -12.80 -9.30
CA ARG A 11 8.81 -12.52 -9.37
C ARG A 11 8.05 -13.33 -10.41
N THR A 12 8.72 -14.17 -11.18
CA THR A 12 8.09 -15.10 -12.13
C THR A 12 7.29 -16.19 -11.44
N VAL A 13 7.63 -16.49 -10.18
CA VAL A 13 6.92 -17.44 -9.32
C VAL A 13 6.51 -16.77 -8.02
N TYR A 14 5.43 -17.23 -7.40
CA TYR A 14 5.09 -16.84 -6.04
C TYR A 14 5.31 -18.01 -5.10
N LYS A 15 6.08 -17.79 -4.03
CA LYS A 15 6.37 -18.82 -3.02
C LYS A 15 5.63 -18.44 -1.74
N TYR A 16 4.67 -19.25 -1.35
CA TYR A 16 3.93 -19.11 -0.10
C TYR A 16 4.39 -20.19 0.88
N GLN A 17 4.67 -19.80 2.13
CA GLN A 17 4.96 -20.73 3.22
C GLN A 17 3.75 -20.76 4.15
N SER A 18 3.14 -21.94 4.29
CA SER A 18 2.04 -22.16 5.23
C SER A 18 2.53 -22.13 6.67
N VAL A 19 1.60 -21.99 7.61
CA VAL A 19 1.85 -22.04 9.06
C VAL A 19 2.52 -23.35 9.47
N ASP A 20 2.18 -24.45 8.79
CA ASP A 20 2.75 -25.78 9.02
C ASP A 20 4.17 -25.96 8.43
N GLY A 21 4.72 -24.91 7.80
CA GLY A 21 6.05 -24.92 7.20
C GLY A 21 6.11 -25.47 5.77
N SER A 22 4.99 -25.97 5.23
CA SER A 22 4.90 -26.40 3.84
C SER A 22 5.03 -25.21 2.88
N VAL A 23 5.82 -25.37 1.81
CA VAL A 23 6.05 -24.35 0.80
C VAL A 23 5.26 -24.69 -0.46
N CYS A 24 4.33 -23.81 -0.83
CA CYS A 24 3.61 -23.87 -2.10
C CYS A 24 4.26 -22.92 -3.09
N ILE A 25 4.50 -23.39 -4.32
CA ILE A 25 5.07 -22.60 -5.41
C ILE A 25 4.00 -22.45 -6.48
N LEU A 26 3.59 -21.20 -6.73
CA LEU A 26 2.68 -20.86 -7.81
C LEU A 26 3.49 -20.44 -9.03
N THR A 27 3.26 -21.12 -10.15
CA THR A 27 3.84 -20.85 -11.46
C THR A 27 2.74 -20.44 -12.43
N ALA A 28 3.01 -19.45 -13.27
CA ALA A 28 2.05 -18.99 -14.27
C ALA A 28 1.73 -20.13 -15.27
N GLY A 29 0.45 -20.31 -15.58
CA GLY A 29 -0.03 -21.35 -16.50
C GLY A 29 -0.19 -22.74 -15.87
N HIS A 30 0.15 -22.93 -14.59
CA HIS A 30 -0.15 -24.15 -13.84
C HIS A 30 -1.36 -23.93 -12.93
N ASP A 31 -2.18 -24.96 -12.73
CA ASP A 31 -3.34 -24.94 -11.81
C ASP A 31 -4.33 -23.78 -12.01
N GLY A 32 -4.40 -23.24 -13.24
CA GLY A 32 -5.26 -22.10 -13.57
C GLY A 32 -4.76 -20.74 -13.04
N VAL A 33 -3.54 -20.68 -12.51
CA VAL A 33 -2.89 -19.45 -12.03
C VAL A 33 -2.41 -18.63 -13.21
N SER A 34 -2.89 -17.39 -13.32
CA SER A 34 -2.43 -16.44 -14.33
C SER A 34 -1.20 -15.66 -13.87
N GLU A 35 -0.46 -15.08 -14.82
CA GLU A 35 0.62 -14.13 -14.50
C GLU A 35 0.11 -12.92 -13.68
N LEU A 36 -1.15 -12.54 -13.89
CA LEU A 36 -1.81 -11.47 -13.14
C LEU A 36 -1.97 -11.82 -11.66
N ASP A 37 -2.26 -13.09 -11.36
CA ASP A 37 -2.42 -13.56 -9.98
C ASP A 37 -1.09 -13.50 -9.23
N ILE A 38 0.01 -13.94 -9.86
CA ILE A 38 1.37 -13.88 -9.29
C ILE A 38 1.80 -12.43 -9.07
N LYS A 39 1.54 -11.55 -10.05
CA LYS A 39 1.86 -10.12 -9.92
C LYS A 39 1.04 -9.47 -8.81
N LYS A 40 -0.25 -9.81 -8.69
CA LYS A 40 -1.13 -9.29 -7.64
C LYS A 40 -0.65 -9.72 -6.26
N LEU A 41 -0.25 -10.99 -6.08
CA LEU A 41 0.29 -11.49 -4.82
C LEU A 41 1.58 -10.78 -4.42
N HIS A 42 2.52 -10.58 -5.35
CA HIS A 42 3.73 -9.80 -5.08
C HIS A 42 3.41 -8.32 -4.77
N SER A 43 2.37 -7.74 -5.38
CA SER A 43 1.92 -6.37 -5.07
C SER A 43 1.38 -6.26 -3.64
N LEU A 44 0.60 -7.25 -3.20
CA LEU A 44 0.08 -7.32 -1.82
C LEU A 44 1.23 -7.42 -0.81
N ASP A 45 2.17 -8.33 -1.05
CA ASP A 45 3.39 -8.46 -0.23
C ASP A 45 4.22 -7.16 -0.21
N ASP A 46 4.39 -6.51 -1.37
CA ASP A 46 5.10 -5.24 -1.49
C ASP A 46 4.40 -4.11 -0.72
N SER A 47 3.07 -4.10 -0.71
CA SER A 47 2.27 -3.14 0.04
C SER A 47 2.46 -3.31 1.55
N GLU A 48 2.53 -4.55 2.04
CA GLU A 48 2.86 -4.85 3.44
C GLU A 48 4.27 -4.37 3.78
N VAL A 49 5.25 -4.67 2.91
CA VAL A 49 6.63 -4.20 3.08
C VAL A 49 6.70 -2.68 3.10
N ASN A 50 5.99 -1.99 2.21
CA ASN A 50 5.92 -0.54 2.18
C ASN A 50 5.33 0.02 3.48
N ARG A 51 4.21 -0.54 3.96
CA ARG A 51 3.58 -0.15 5.23
C ARG A 51 4.52 -0.35 6.41
N ASN A 52 5.17 -1.51 6.49
CA ASN A 52 6.15 -1.82 7.52
C ASN A 52 7.30 -0.79 7.51
N ASN A 53 7.83 -0.45 6.34
CA ASN A 53 8.90 0.53 6.19
C ASN A 53 8.45 1.96 6.55
N ASN A 54 7.24 2.35 6.15
CA ASN A 54 6.65 3.65 6.51
C ASN A 54 6.43 3.76 8.02
N ASN A 55 6.02 2.68 8.67
CA ASN A 55 5.83 2.64 10.12
C ASN A 55 7.15 2.57 10.89
N LEU A 56 8.18 1.95 10.30
CA LEU A 56 9.53 1.88 10.90
C LEU A 56 10.19 3.26 11.00
N ARG A 57 9.95 4.13 10.00
CA ARG A 57 10.48 5.50 9.95
C ARG A 57 9.44 6.45 9.34
N PRO A 58 8.42 6.85 10.11
CA PRO A 58 7.39 7.75 9.61
C PRO A 58 7.99 9.10 9.25
N LYS A 59 7.42 9.71 8.22
CA LYS A 59 7.77 11.06 7.80
C LYS A 59 7.19 12.04 8.82
N ARG A 60 8.00 13.01 9.24
CA ARG A 60 7.53 14.08 10.13
C ARG A 60 6.48 14.94 9.44
N THR A 61 5.42 15.28 10.19
CA THR A 61 4.35 16.17 9.70
C THR A 61 4.88 17.60 9.57
N LYS A 62 4.15 18.47 8.85
CA LYS A 62 4.53 19.89 8.71
C LYS A 62 4.59 20.60 10.08
N VAL A 63 3.66 20.27 10.97
CA VAL A 63 3.58 20.84 12.33
C VAL A 63 4.77 20.39 13.17
N GLU A 64 5.07 19.08 13.17
CA GLU A 64 6.19 18.52 13.92
C GLU A 64 7.53 19.10 13.44
N LYS A 65 7.72 19.25 12.12
CA LYS A 65 8.92 19.91 11.57
C LYS A 65 9.10 21.34 12.10
N LYS A 66 8.00 22.09 12.23
CA LYS A 66 8.05 23.46 12.76
C LYS A 66 8.43 23.48 14.24
N MET A 67 7.84 22.60 15.05
CA MET A 67 8.17 22.49 16.48
C MET A 67 9.63 22.11 16.70
N ILE A 68 10.18 21.24 15.86
CA ILE A 68 11.59 20.84 15.93
C ILE A 68 12.52 22.00 15.57
N GLU A 69 12.14 22.82 14.59
CA GLU A 69 12.92 23.99 14.21
C GLU A 69 12.93 25.04 15.33
N GLU A 70 11.76 25.33 15.92
CA GLU A 70 11.62 26.22 17.08
C GLU A 70 12.44 25.69 18.28
N TRP A 71 12.36 24.38 18.56
CA TRP A 71 13.14 23.73 19.62
C TRP A 71 14.65 23.79 19.37
N LYS A 72 15.12 23.58 18.13
CA LYS A 72 16.55 23.69 17.76
C LYS A 72 17.09 25.09 18.04
N GLN A 73 16.34 26.13 17.67
CA GLN A 73 16.75 27.51 17.91
C GLN A 73 16.86 27.82 19.40
N GLU A 74 15.88 27.39 20.21
CA GLU A 74 15.96 27.53 21.66
C GLU A 74 17.12 26.75 22.28
N PHE A 75 17.35 25.52 21.81
CA PHE A 75 18.43 24.67 22.28
C PHE A 75 19.79 25.32 22.03
N ILE A 76 20.05 25.80 20.81
CA ILE A 76 21.31 26.45 20.45
C ILE A 76 21.52 27.72 21.29
N LYS A 77 20.47 28.53 21.48
CA LYS A 77 20.54 29.74 22.32
C LYS A 77 20.91 29.41 23.76
N LYS A 78 20.17 28.48 24.39
CA LYS A 78 20.42 28.04 25.78
C LYS A 78 21.79 27.38 25.94
N PHE A 79 22.24 26.63 24.93
CA PHE A 79 23.55 25.99 24.93
C PHE A 79 24.68 27.02 24.88
N LYS A 80 24.57 28.01 23.99
CA LYS A 80 25.56 29.09 23.85
C LYS A 80 25.66 29.94 25.12
N GLU A 81 24.54 30.24 25.76
CA GLU A 81 24.50 30.97 27.04
C GLU A 81 25.21 30.20 28.18
N ARG A 82 25.11 28.87 28.20
CA ARG A 82 25.73 28.03 29.24
C ARG A 82 27.20 27.71 29.01
N HIS A 83 27.56 27.41 27.76
CA HIS A 83 28.86 26.86 27.42
C HIS A 83 29.79 27.87 26.71
N GLY A 84 29.26 29.00 26.23
CA GLY A 84 30.04 30.04 25.56
C GLY A 84 30.46 29.74 24.13
N TYR A 85 30.11 28.56 23.60
CA TYR A 85 30.35 28.15 22.21
C TYR A 85 29.10 27.52 21.59
N GLU A 86 29.12 27.33 20.28
CA GLU A 86 27.99 26.76 19.54
C GLU A 86 28.04 25.22 19.51
N PRO A 87 26.91 24.53 19.73
CA PRO A 87 26.87 23.08 19.73
C PRO A 87 27.15 22.52 18.32
N ASN A 88 27.78 21.36 18.26
CA ASN A 88 28.01 20.66 16.99
C ASN A 88 26.68 20.18 16.38
N GLU A 89 26.58 20.15 15.05
CA GLU A 89 25.36 19.70 14.36
C GLU A 89 24.99 18.25 14.70
N GLN A 90 25.99 17.40 14.91
CA GLN A 90 25.77 16.01 15.32
C GLN A 90 25.13 15.92 16.70
N ASP A 91 25.57 16.75 17.65
CA ASP A 91 25.02 16.80 19.00
C ASP A 91 23.58 17.33 18.97
N VAL A 92 23.33 18.39 18.20
CA VAL A 92 21.96 18.93 18.02
C VAL A 92 21.05 17.85 17.46
N ASN A 93 21.49 17.12 16.43
CA ASN A 93 20.69 16.05 15.83
C ASN A 93 20.44 14.90 16.82
N TYR A 94 21.43 14.52 17.63
CA TYR A 94 21.28 13.52 18.69
C TYR A 94 20.15 13.92 19.66
N PHE A 95 20.19 15.14 20.20
CA PHE A 95 19.16 15.61 21.14
C PHE A 95 17.79 15.79 20.47
N VAL A 96 17.74 16.17 19.19
CA VAL A 96 16.47 16.19 18.44
C VAL A 96 15.86 14.79 18.33
N GLU A 97 16.66 13.75 18.13
CA GLU A 97 16.17 12.37 18.07
C GLU A 97 15.71 11.86 19.45
N GLU A 98 16.35 12.32 20.52
CA GLU A 98 15.96 12.00 21.91
C GLU A 98 14.63 12.67 22.30
N VAL A 99 14.45 13.95 21.96
CA VAL A 99 13.24 14.72 22.31
C VAL A 99 12.08 14.41 21.35
N PHE A 100 12.37 14.15 20.09
CA PHE A 100 11.37 13.86 19.04
C PHE A 100 11.62 12.48 18.40
N PRO A 101 11.42 11.38 19.16
CA PRO A 101 11.65 10.04 18.67
C PRO A 101 10.70 9.69 17.52
N ARG A 102 11.21 8.95 16.53
CA ARG A 102 10.47 8.54 15.33
C ARG A 102 9.91 7.12 15.40
N ASN A 103 10.07 6.46 16.55
CA ASN A 103 9.77 5.04 16.69
C ASN A 103 8.30 4.83 17.09
N TYR A 104 7.39 4.95 16.12
CA TYR A 104 5.96 4.67 16.34
C TYR A 104 5.62 3.17 16.31
N ASN A 105 6.60 2.31 16.03
CA ASN A 105 6.53 0.87 16.32
C ASN A 105 6.80 0.61 17.81
N LEU A 106 6.17 1.37 18.70
CA LEU A 106 6.05 0.95 20.09
C LEU A 106 5.24 -0.34 20.06
N SER A 107 5.83 -1.41 20.58
CA SER A 107 5.07 -2.60 20.96
C SER A 107 3.85 -2.15 21.78
N ILE A 108 2.79 -2.93 21.74
CA ILE A 108 1.61 -2.80 22.63
C ILE A 108 2.02 -2.64 24.11
N ASP A 109 3.25 -3.04 24.47
CA ASP A 109 3.83 -3.01 25.82
C ASP A 109 4.52 -1.69 26.21
N SER A 110 4.62 -0.70 25.33
CA SER A 110 5.11 0.62 25.78
C SER A 110 4.00 1.36 26.52
N GLN A 111 3.96 1.15 27.83
CA GLN A 111 3.02 1.74 28.80
C GLN A 111 3.09 3.27 28.94
N LEU A 112 3.52 4.01 27.91
CA LEU A 112 3.76 5.45 28.01
C LEU A 112 3.29 6.15 26.74
N ILE A 113 2.01 6.51 26.71
CA ILE A 113 1.39 7.72 26.16
C ILE A 113 -0.11 7.41 26.12
N ASP A 114 -0.91 8.24 26.78
CA ASP A 114 -2.38 8.24 26.85
C ASP A 114 -3.04 8.49 25.48
N PHE A 115 -2.65 7.74 24.45
CA PHE A 115 -3.23 7.83 23.12
C PHE A 115 -4.42 6.88 23.07
N ASP A 116 -5.61 7.45 22.91
CA ASP A 116 -6.86 6.71 22.71
C ASP A 116 -6.71 5.69 21.56
N LYS A 117 -6.58 4.41 21.93
CA LYS A 117 -6.30 3.28 21.03
C LYS A 117 -7.39 3.09 19.98
N SER A 118 -8.59 3.63 20.20
CA SER A 118 -9.69 3.61 19.22
C SER A 118 -9.33 4.29 17.90
N LYS A 119 -8.42 5.27 17.90
CA LYS A 119 -7.98 5.98 16.69
C LYS A 119 -7.03 5.16 15.81
N ILE A 120 -6.32 4.18 16.37
CA ILE A 120 -5.35 3.37 15.61
C ILE A 120 -6.07 2.48 14.60
N GLY A 121 -7.20 1.87 14.99
CA GLY A 121 -8.02 1.06 14.09
C GLY A 121 -8.64 1.85 12.93
N LEU A 122 -8.91 3.14 13.15
CA LEU A 122 -9.48 4.04 12.14
C LEU A 122 -8.43 4.54 11.14
N LEU A 123 -7.19 4.77 11.58
CA LEU A 123 -6.07 5.18 10.71
C LEU A 123 -5.56 4.04 9.80
N THR A 124 -5.79 2.78 10.18
CA THR A 124 -5.44 1.62 9.35
C THR A 124 -6.43 1.36 8.21
N SER A 125 -7.57 2.04 8.19
CA SER A 125 -8.59 1.95 7.15
C SER A 125 -8.68 3.25 6.35
N GLU A 126 -7.62 3.60 5.61
CA GLU A 126 -7.73 4.56 4.51
C GLU A 126 -7.76 3.76 3.21
N GLU A 127 -8.84 3.93 2.45
CA GLU A 127 -9.05 3.32 1.13
C GLU A 127 -7.87 3.70 0.23
N ALA A 128 -7.02 2.72 -0.09
CA ALA A 128 -5.89 2.90 -0.97
C ALA A 128 -6.40 3.18 -2.39
N THR A 129 -6.62 4.45 -2.71
CA THR A 129 -6.78 4.93 -4.09
C THR A 129 -5.40 4.99 -4.74
N GLU A 130 -4.79 3.83 -4.99
CA GLU A 130 -3.65 3.73 -5.91
C GLU A 130 -4.22 3.72 -7.33
N ASP A 131 -3.83 4.71 -8.14
CA ASP A 131 -4.25 4.81 -9.55
C ASP A 131 -3.96 3.50 -10.29
N PHE A 132 -5.03 2.80 -10.63
CA PHE A 132 -4.99 1.47 -11.20
C PHE A 132 -4.63 1.54 -12.69
N TYR A 133 -3.35 1.35 -13.02
CA TYR A 133 -2.88 1.32 -14.41
C TYR A 133 -2.99 -0.09 -15.01
N TRP A 134 -3.80 -0.24 -16.06
CA TRP A 134 -3.87 -1.45 -16.88
C TRP A 134 -2.53 -1.70 -17.59
N SER A 135 -2.05 -2.95 -17.63
CA SER A 135 -0.84 -3.33 -18.38
C SER A 135 -1.03 -3.16 -19.88
N ASP A 136 0.05 -3.02 -20.66
CA ASP A 136 0.00 -2.88 -22.13
C ASP A 136 -0.79 -4.01 -22.81
N ARG A 137 -0.61 -5.26 -22.35
CA ARG A 137 -1.38 -6.43 -22.83
C ARG A 137 -2.86 -6.35 -22.48
N MET A 138 -3.18 -5.75 -21.32
CA MET A 138 -4.56 -5.51 -20.90
C MET A 138 -5.15 -4.31 -21.65
N GLN A 139 -4.37 -3.30 -22.02
CA GLN A 139 -4.80 -2.22 -22.91
C GLN A 139 -5.14 -2.77 -24.30
N GLU A 140 -4.31 -3.67 -24.86
CA GLU A 140 -4.60 -4.37 -26.12
C GLU A 140 -5.87 -5.25 -26.05
N ALA A 141 -6.07 -5.93 -24.92
CA ALA A 141 -7.29 -6.70 -24.68
C ALA A 141 -8.51 -5.77 -24.51
N MET A 142 -8.33 -4.63 -23.83
CA MET A 142 -9.36 -3.61 -23.67
C MET A 142 -9.72 -3.02 -25.03
N ASP A 143 -8.78 -2.74 -25.93
CA ASP A 143 -9.08 -2.22 -27.27
C ASP A 143 -9.96 -3.13 -28.12
N LYS A 144 -9.97 -4.45 -27.84
CA LYS A 144 -10.85 -5.43 -28.48
C LYS A 144 -12.25 -5.49 -27.86
N LEU A 145 -12.47 -4.87 -26.70
CA LEU A 145 -13.77 -4.80 -26.03
C LEU A 145 -14.61 -3.63 -26.54
N THR A 146 -15.93 -3.83 -26.54
CA THR A 146 -16.88 -2.73 -26.75
C THR A 146 -16.91 -1.77 -25.56
N ASP A 147 -17.26 -0.51 -25.80
CA ASP A 147 -17.27 0.53 -24.75
C ASP A 147 -18.10 0.13 -23.52
N LYS A 148 -19.25 -0.51 -23.73
CA LYS A 148 -20.09 -1.04 -22.64
C LYS A 148 -19.43 -2.16 -21.83
N GLN A 149 -18.61 -3.00 -22.47
CA GLN A 149 -17.87 -4.05 -21.76
C GLN A 149 -16.71 -3.46 -20.97
N LYS A 150 -15.99 -2.48 -21.52
CA LYS A 150 -14.93 -1.74 -20.82
C LYS A 150 -15.46 -1.09 -19.56
N GLU A 151 -16.60 -0.40 -19.68
CA GLU A 151 -17.24 0.31 -18.57
C GLU A 151 -17.67 -0.63 -17.45
N VAL A 152 -18.33 -1.75 -17.79
CA VAL A 152 -18.73 -2.77 -16.80
C VAL A 152 -17.52 -3.38 -16.09
N ILE A 153 -16.42 -3.66 -16.80
CA ILE A 153 -15.19 -4.17 -16.19
C ILE A 153 -14.59 -3.14 -15.24
N SER A 154 -14.49 -1.88 -15.66
CA SER A 154 -13.93 -0.81 -14.81
C SER A 154 -14.72 -0.68 -13.51
N LEU A 155 -16.06 -0.63 -13.60
CA LEU A 155 -16.93 -0.47 -12.43
C LEU A 155 -16.83 -1.67 -11.46
N VAL A 156 -16.62 -2.88 -11.97
CA VAL A 156 -16.53 -4.07 -11.11
C VAL A 156 -15.11 -4.28 -10.55
N PHE A 157 -14.07 -4.06 -11.36
CA PHE A 157 -12.70 -4.41 -11.00
C PHE A 157 -11.87 -3.24 -10.47
N VAL A 158 -12.18 -2.01 -10.87
CA VAL A 158 -11.51 -0.78 -10.40
C VAL A 158 -12.30 -0.19 -9.23
N ASP A 159 -13.61 0.04 -9.42
CA ASP A 159 -14.45 0.67 -8.39
C ASP A 159 -15.00 -0.35 -7.35
N GLY A 160 -14.81 -1.65 -7.58
CA GLY A 160 -15.22 -2.71 -6.65
C GLY A 160 -16.73 -2.87 -6.46
N LEU A 161 -17.55 -2.32 -7.36
CA LEU A 161 -19.00 -2.31 -7.24
C LEU A 161 -19.60 -3.70 -7.47
N LYS A 162 -20.71 -4.00 -6.78
CA LYS A 162 -21.46 -5.24 -7.00
C LYS A 162 -22.23 -5.17 -8.31
N GLN A 163 -22.46 -6.30 -8.95
CA GLN A 163 -23.17 -6.36 -10.26
C GLN A 163 -24.56 -5.70 -10.23
N ASN A 164 -25.24 -5.73 -9.08
CA ASN A 164 -26.53 -5.06 -8.91
C ASN A 164 -26.39 -3.53 -8.88
N GLU A 165 -25.35 -3.01 -8.24
CA GLU A 165 -25.06 -1.57 -8.18
C GLU A 165 -24.61 -1.05 -9.55
N VAL A 166 -23.86 -1.87 -10.30
CA VAL A 166 -23.47 -1.57 -11.68
C VAL A 166 -24.68 -1.58 -12.61
N ALA A 167 -25.62 -2.51 -12.42
CA ALA A 167 -26.88 -2.58 -13.17
C ALA A 167 -27.72 -1.30 -12.97
N GLU A 168 -27.86 -0.85 -11.72
CA GLU A 168 -28.55 0.40 -11.39
C GLU A 168 -27.83 1.63 -11.98
N LYS A 169 -26.49 1.70 -11.86
CA LYS A 169 -25.67 2.82 -12.34
C LYS A 169 -25.68 2.97 -13.86
N LEU A 170 -25.72 1.85 -14.60
CA LEU A 170 -25.78 1.85 -16.07
C LEU A 170 -27.20 1.84 -16.63
N GLY A 171 -28.23 1.69 -15.77
CA GLY A 171 -29.62 1.53 -16.20
C GLY A 171 -29.87 0.26 -17.02
N ILE A 172 -29.12 -0.82 -16.74
CA ILE A 172 -29.16 -2.09 -17.47
C ILE A 172 -29.60 -3.21 -16.52
N SER A 173 -30.27 -4.25 -17.02
CA SER A 173 -30.62 -5.41 -16.19
C SER A 173 -29.39 -6.20 -15.69
N ALA A 174 -29.45 -6.74 -14.48
CA ALA A 174 -28.37 -7.57 -13.91
C ALA A 174 -27.92 -8.76 -14.81
N PRO A 175 -28.83 -9.47 -15.51
CA PRO A 175 -28.42 -10.51 -16.47
C PRO A 175 -27.60 -9.97 -17.64
N ALA A 176 -27.89 -8.76 -18.10
CA ALA A 176 -27.13 -8.13 -19.17
C ALA A 176 -25.74 -7.67 -18.70
N VAL A 177 -25.60 -7.15 -17.47
CA VAL A 177 -24.29 -6.89 -16.85
C VAL A 177 -23.46 -8.17 -16.81
N ASN A 178 -24.03 -9.28 -16.33
CA ASN A 178 -23.34 -10.57 -16.29
C ASN A 178 -22.93 -11.05 -17.69
N LYS A 179 -23.79 -10.90 -18.70
CA LYS A 179 -23.47 -11.22 -20.10
C LYS A 179 -22.29 -10.40 -20.64
N HIS A 180 -22.26 -9.10 -20.36
CA HIS A 180 -21.15 -8.23 -20.77
C HIS A 180 -19.85 -8.63 -20.06
N LEU A 181 -19.94 -8.97 -18.78
CA LEU A 181 -18.82 -9.38 -17.94
C LEU A 181 -18.25 -10.75 -18.34
N SER A 182 -19.10 -11.74 -18.67
CA SER A 182 -18.66 -13.04 -19.20
C SER A 182 -17.94 -12.90 -20.53
N LYS A 183 -18.53 -12.18 -21.50
CA LYS A 183 -17.89 -11.94 -22.80
C LYS A 183 -16.57 -11.20 -22.67
N ALA A 184 -16.52 -10.23 -21.77
CA ALA A 184 -15.30 -9.51 -21.45
C ALA A 184 -14.21 -10.43 -20.92
N LYS A 185 -14.54 -11.29 -19.95
CA LYS A 185 -13.62 -12.28 -19.40
C LYS A 185 -13.11 -13.26 -20.46
N ASP A 186 -13.98 -13.69 -21.39
CA ASP A 186 -13.58 -14.59 -22.48
C ASP A 186 -12.57 -13.92 -23.42
N ILE A 187 -12.79 -12.66 -23.78
CA ILE A 187 -11.88 -11.89 -24.63
C ILE A 187 -10.54 -11.67 -23.94
N ILE A 188 -10.56 -11.33 -22.65
CA ILE A 188 -9.34 -11.17 -21.85
C ILE A 188 -8.58 -12.50 -21.76
N LYS A 189 -9.28 -13.61 -21.48
CA LYS A 189 -8.68 -14.94 -21.39
C LYS A 189 -8.06 -15.43 -22.70
N ASN A 190 -8.67 -15.09 -23.85
CA ASN A 190 -8.16 -15.50 -25.16
C ASN A 190 -6.99 -14.63 -25.67
N ASN A 191 -6.74 -13.47 -25.05
CA ASN A 191 -5.65 -12.55 -25.43
C ASN A 191 -4.50 -12.51 -24.41
N LEU A 192 -4.61 -13.27 -23.31
CA LEU A 192 -3.55 -13.49 -22.32
C LEU A 192 -2.78 -14.77 -22.65
#